data_AF-A0A9J7KMG8-F1
#
_entry.id   AF-A0A9J7KMG8-F1
#
_cell.length_a   1.000
_cell.length_b   1.000
_cell.length_c   1.000
_cell.angle_alpha   90.00
_cell.angle_beta   90.00
_cell.angle_gamma   90.00
#
_symmetry.space_group_name_H-M   'P 1'
#
loop_
_entity.id
_entity.type
_entity.pdbx_description
1 polymer ?
#
loop_
_entity_poly.entity_id
_entity_poly.type
_entity_poly.pdbx_seq_one_letter_code
_entity_poly.pdbx_strand_id
1 'polypeptide(L)'
;MSDGLTRMPPSRMLPSRVLGVPCPSVSLLPLEKSSVLESKSETCNVMSVKKKAFFLTILGSTFLIVLLGYMGHIGASMCFTAEPRHTNSSPTSSVSTTRAVGCTTAQGRSADGSVIINSDGWSEDGMLHLKRTKKRLPKAIIIGVRKAGTRALLEMLNLHPKIAKASSEVHYFDIAENYEKGIDWYRHQMPYSYQDQITIEKSPAYFITEETPQRIYQMNNTMKLLLIVRDPTERAISDYTQIYSHKQEKNKNYDRFEDLALDPETKEVNTHYKAIRTSVYHRHMAQWLNTSH
;
A
#
# COMPACT_ATOMS: atom_id res chain seq x y z
N MET A 1 53.55 -39.17 21.18
CA MET A 1 53.95 -40.00 22.33
C MET A 1 53.09 -39.54 23.49
N SER A 2 51.89 -40.11 23.65
CA SER A 2 51.55 -41.22 24.59
C SER A 2 51.37 -40.70 26.02
N ASP A 3 50.32 -40.93 26.81
CA ASP A 3 49.08 -41.71 26.70
C ASP A 3 48.12 -41.16 27.78
N GLY A 4 46.80 -41.27 27.52
CA GLY A 4 45.77 -41.15 28.56
C GLY A 4 45.25 -42.52 28.96
N LEU A 5 44.83 -42.71 30.22
CA LEU A 5 44.02 -43.87 30.62
C LEU A 5 43.22 -43.61 31.90
N THR A 6 41.89 -43.59 31.81
CA THR A 6 40.93 -44.13 32.81
C THR A 6 39.50 -44.05 32.23
N ARG A 7 39.01 -45.13 31.61
CA ARG A 7 38.06 -46.15 32.13
C ARG A 7 36.60 -45.67 32.31
N MET A 8 35.73 -46.13 31.41
CA MET A 8 34.27 -46.35 31.60
C MET A 8 33.98 -47.64 32.38
N PRO A 9 32.75 -47.84 32.92
CA PRO A 9 31.77 -48.76 32.28
C PRO A 9 30.27 -48.42 32.61
N PRO A 10 29.25 -49.26 32.29
CA PRO A 10 28.92 -49.97 31.04
C PRO A 10 27.47 -49.73 30.53
N SER A 11 27.24 -50.26 29.33
CA SER A 11 26.07 -50.22 28.44
C SER A 11 24.77 -50.89 28.96
N ARG A 12 23.62 -50.45 28.43
CA ARG A 12 22.38 -51.26 28.35
C ARG A 12 21.81 -51.23 26.93
N MET A 13 21.50 -52.44 26.43
CA MET A 13 21.04 -52.77 25.08
C MET A 13 19.54 -52.51 24.85
N LEU A 14 19.22 -52.43 23.55
CA LEU A 14 17.96 -52.23 22.80
C LEU A 14 16.79 -53.20 23.15
N PRO A 15 15.59 -53.00 22.55
CA PRO A 15 15.33 -53.66 21.26
C PRO A 15 14.59 -52.83 20.20
N SER A 16 14.82 -53.24 18.96
CA SER A 16 14.28 -52.78 17.68
C SER A 16 12.90 -53.41 17.35
N ARG A 17 12.03 -52.68 16.63
CA ARG A 17 10.94 -53.17 15.73
C ARG A 17 10.41 -51.96 14.94
N VAL A 18 10.78 -51.77 13.67
CA VAL A 18 10.12 -52.27 12.44
C VAL A 18 8.61 -52.03 12.41
N LEU A 19 8.17 -51.08 11.57
CA LEU A 19 6.99 -51.18 10.71
C LEU A 19 7.11 -50.12 9.59
N GLY A 20 7.37 -50.60 8.38
CA GLY A 20 7.35 -49.80 7.17
C GLY A 20 5.92 -49.51 6.71
N VAL A 21 5.71 -48.32 6.16
CA VAL A 21 4.46 -47.92 5.50
C VAL A 21 4.76 -47.73 4.01
N PRO A 22 3.98 -48.35 3.10
CA PRO A 22 4.31 -48.39 1.68
C PRO A 22 3.97 -47.08 0.96
N CYS A 23 4.89 -46.68 0.08
CA CYS A 23 4.73 -45.60 -0.90
C CYS A 23 3.88 -46.09 -2.08
N PRO A 24 2.84 -45.38 -2.54
CA PRO A 24 2.16 -45.76 -3.77
C PRO A 24 2.93 -45.23 -4.99
N SER A 25 3.31 -46.17 -5.84
CA SER A 25 3.80 -45.99 -7.20
C SER A 25 2.77 -45.28 -8.07
N VAL A 26 3.13 -44.11 -8.60
CA VAL A 26 2.37 -43.45 -9.68
C VAL A 26 3.07 -43.78 -11.00
N SER A 27 2.33 -44.51 -11.82
CA SER A 27 2.67 -44.94 -13.18
C SER A 27 2.74 -43.74 -14.14
N LEU A 28 3.85 -43.68 -14.88
CA LEU A 28 4.03 -42.87 -16.09
C LEU A 28 3.11 -43.36 -17.22
N LEU A 29 2.42 -42.42 -17.88
CA LEU A 29 1.90 -42.58 -19.24
C LEU A 29 2.20 -41.30 -20.07
N PRO A 30 2.32 -41.42 -21.41
CA PRO A 30 3.26 -40.63 -22.20
C PRO A 30 2.71 -39.32 -22.77
N LEU A 31 3.65 -38.42 -23.04
CA LEU A 31 3.53 -37.16 -23.79
C LEU A 31 3.06 -37.39 -25.25
N GLU A 32 1.93 -36.81 -25.63
CA GLU A 32 1.65 -36.45 -27.03
C GLU A 32 2.18 -35.05 -27.33
N LYS A 33 3.02 -34.96 -28.38
CA LYS A 33 3.47 -33.71 -28.98
C LYS A 33 2.40 -33.20 -29.93
N SER A 34 1.93 -31.96 -29.76
CA SER A 34 1.22 -31.24 -30.82
C SER A 34 1.87 -29.87 -31.07
N SER A 35 2.42 -29.76 -32.27
CA SER A 35 3.00 -28.58 -32.92
C SER A 35 1.97 -27.45 -33.09
N VAL A 36 2.15 -26.33 -32.39
CA VAL A 36 1.56 -25.03 -32.77
C VAL A 36 2.56 -23.92 -32.43
N LEU A 37 3.56 -23.76 -33.29
CA LEU A 37 4.47 -22.61 -33.30
C LEU A 37 4.58 -22.08 -34.72
N GLU A 38 3.59 -21.31 -35.15
CA GLU A 38 3.78 -20.25 -36.14
C GLU A 38 2.63 -19.24 -36.01
N SER A 39 2.93 -17.94 -36.14
CA SER A 39 1.99 -16.79 -36.08
C SER A 39 1.73 -16.05 -34.75
N LYS A 40 2.74 -15.77 -33.90
CA LYS A 40 2.58 -14.82 -32.77
C LYS A 40 3.57 -13.64 -32.70
N SER A 41 4.51 -13.52 -33.64
CA SER A 41 5.49 -12.42 -33.63
C SER A 41 4.91 -11.07 -34.11
N GLU A 42 3.89 -11.06 -34.97
CA GLU A 42 3.37 -9.81 -35.56
C GLU A 42 2.31 -9.12 -34.69
N THR A 43 1.57 -9.84 -33.84
CA THR A 43 0.50 -9.25 -33.01
C THR A 43 1.02 -8.44 -31.82
N CYS A 44 2.24 -8.71 -31.34
CA CYS A 44 2.79 -8.04 -30.17
C CYS A 44 3.21 -6.58 -30.47
N ASN A 45 3.71 -6.32 -31.68
CA ASN A 45 4.17 -4.99 -32.06
C ASN A 45 2.97 -4.04 -32.34
N VAL A 46 1.90 -4.55 -32.94
CA VAL A 46 0.67 -3.78 -33.23
C VAL A 46 -0.04 -3.32 -31.94
N MET A 47 -0.02 -4.12 -30.88
CA MET A 47 -0.63 -3.73 -29.59
C MET A 47 0.15 -2.64 -28.84
N SER A 48 1.47 -2.58 -29.02
CA SER A 48 2.33 -1.57 -28.38
C SER A 48 2.14 -0.18 -28.99
N VAL A 49 2.01 -0.11 -30.32
CA VAL A 49 1.77 1.16 -31.04
C VAL A 49 0.38 1.71 -30.76
N LYS A 50 -0.65 0.84 -30.72
CA LYS A 50 -2.04 1.27 -30.44
C LYS A 50 -2.22 1.80 -29.01
N LYS A 51 -1.50 1.26 -28.01
CA LYS A 51 -1.55 1.75 -26.62
C LYS A 51 -0.85 3.11 -26.44
N LYS A 52 0.24 3.37 -27.17
CA LYS A 52 0.92 4.68 -27.16
C LYS A 52 0.07 5.77 -27.83
N ALA A 53 -0.59 5.45 -28.95
CA ALA A 53 -1.47 6.39 -29.64
C ALA A 53 -2.68 6.82 -28.79
N PHE A 54 -3.26 5.89 -28.02
CA PHE A 54 -4.41 6.16 -27.13
C PHE A 54 -4.04 7.05 -25.92
N PHE A 55 -2.83 6.91 -25.37
CA PHE A 55 -2.37 7.74 -24.26
C PHE A 55 -2.06 9.18 -24.68
N LEU A 56 -1.54 9.39 -25.89
CA LEU A 56 -1.29 10.75 -26.41
C LEU A 56 -2.58 11.52 -26.74
N THR A 57 -3.64 10.83 -27.17
CA THR A 57 -4.93 11.50 -27.48
C THR A 57 -5.65 12.00 -26.23
N ILE A 58 -5.57 11.27 -25.12
CA ILE A 58 -6.20 11.67 -23.85
C ILE A 58 -5.47 12.86 -23.22
N LEU A 59 -4.14 12.86 -23.24
CA LEU A 59 -3.35 13.98 -22.70
C LEU A 59 -3.50 15.26 -23.54
N GLY A 60 -3.59 15.13 -24.87
CA GLY A 60 -3.82 16.28 -25.77
C GLY A 60 -5.21 16.91 -25.60
N SER A 61 -6.25 16.09 -25.37
CA SER A 61 -7.62 16.57 -25.16
C SER A 61 -7.79 17.33 -23.85
N THR A 62 -7.14 16.86 -22.77
CA THR A 62 -7.20 17.56 -21.47
C THR A 62 -6.45 18.89 -21.48
N PHE A 63 -5.38 19.03 -22.28
CA PHE A 63 -4.61 20.26 -22.37
C PHE A 63 -5.36 21.36 -23.15
N LEU A 64 -6.15 20.98 -24.17
CA LEU A 64 -6.97 21.92 -24.94
C LEU A 64 -8.15 22.48 -24.13
N ILE A 65 -8.76 21.66 -23.26
CA ILE A 65 -9.87 22.08 -22.40
C ILE A 65 -9.40 23.07 -21.32
N VAL A 66 -8.20 22.86 -20.77
CA VAL A 66 -7.61 23.79 -19.78
C VAL A 66 -7.20 25.12 -20.43
N LEU A 67 -6.69 25.10 -21.66
CA LEU A 67 -6.36 26.35 -22.39
C LEU A 67 -7.62 27.16 -22.77
N LEU A 68 -8.70 26.51 -23.19
CA LEU A 68 -9.96 27.19 -23.52
C LEU A 68 -10.66 27.75 -22.27
N GLY A 69 -10.53 27.09 -21.12
CA GLY A 69 -11.00 27.60 -19.83
C GLY A 69 -10.23 28.83 -19.32
N TYR A 70 -8.91 28.88 -19.57
CA TYR A 70 -8.06 30.00 -19.14
C TYR A 70 -8.25 31.28 -19.98
N MET A 71 -8.62 31.15 -21.26
CA MET A 71 -8.92 32.30 -22.12
C MET A 71 -10.35 32.85 -21.90
N GLY A 72 -11.24 32.09 -21.27
CA GLY A 72 -12.60 32.54 -20.93
C GLY A 72 -12.70 33.38 -19.65
N HIS A 73 -11.67 33.40 -18.81
CA HIS A 73 -11.73 34.03 -17.49
C HIS A 73 -11.12 35.45 -17.40
N ILE A 74 -10.61 35.98 -18.51
CA ILE A 74 -10.07 37.36 -18.61
C ILE A 74 -11.08 38.34 -19.23
N GLY A 75 -12.23 37.87 -19.72
CA GLY A 75 -13.21 38.69 -20.45
C GLY A 75 -14.34 39.35 -19.63
N ALA A 76 -14.39 39.21 -18.31
CA ALA A 76 -15.52 39.68 -17.52
C ALA A 76 -15.09 40.38 -16.22
N SER A 77 -14.41 41.51 -16.33
CA SER A 77 -14.39 42.49 -15.24
C SER A 77 -13.94 43.87 -15.74
N MET A 78 -14.83 44.54 -16.48
CA MET A 78 -14.81 46.00 -16.60
C MET A 78 -16.26 46.46 -16.53
N CYS A 79 -16.78 46.63 -15.31
CA CYS A 79 -17.96 47.43 -15.08
C CYS A 79 -17.51 48.71 -14.38
N PHE A 80 -17.95 49.80 -14.99
CA PHE A 80 -17.56 51.18 -14.82
C PHE A 80 -18.36 51.80 -13.66
N THR A 81 -17.70 52.34 -12.64
CA THR A 81 -18.33 53.33 -11.74
C THR A 81 -17.30 54.37 -11.33
N ALA A 82 -17.60 55.61 -11.72
CA ALA A 82 -16.86 56.82 -11.39
C ALA A 82 -17.22 57.28 -9.96
N GLU A 83 -16.23 57.79 -9.24
CA GLU A 83 -16.44 58.62 -8.04
C GLU A 83 -15.41 59.76 -8.01
N PRO A 84 -15.83 61.01 -7.73
CA PRO A 84 -14.92 62.14 -7.62
C PRO A 84 -14.34 62.28 -6.20
N ARG A 85 -13.10 62.75 -6.16
CA ARG A 85 -12.29 63.04 -4.95
C ARG A 85 -12.95 64.11 -4.07
N HIS A 86 -12.85 63.92 -2.75
CA HIS A 86 -12.54 65.01 -1.82
C HIS A 86 -11.65 64.53 -0.66
N THR A 87 -10.93 65.51 -0.12
CA THR A 87 -9.66 65.47 0.61
C THR A 87 -9.75 65.16 2.12
N ASN A 88 -8.68 64.53 2.62
CA ASN A 88 -8.02 64.67 3.93
C ASN A 88 -8.83 65.07 5.18
N SER A 89 -8.77 64.23 6.23
CA SER A 89 -8.04 64.52 7.50
C SER A 89 -8.37 63.49 8.59
N SER A 90 -7.34 62.91 9.21
CA SER A 90 -7.40 62.29 10.55
C SER A 90 -7.61 63.39 11.62
N PRO A 91 -8.12 63.13 12.85
CA PRO A 91 -7.26 62.49 13.87
C PRO A 91 -7.97 61.68 15.00
N THR A 92 -7.22 60.72 15.55
CA THR A 92 -7.04 60.29 16.96
C THR A 92 -8.17 60.22 18.00
N SER A 93 -7.94 59.26 18.93
CA SER A 93 -8.40 59.14 20.33
C SER A 93 -9.70 58.35 20.55
N SER A 94 -9.93 57.60 21.62
CA SER A 94 -9.15 56.97 22.69
C SER A 94 -10.17 56.22 23.60
N VAL A 95 -9.70 55.30 24.47
CA VAL A 95 -10.27 55.02 25.81
C VAL A 95 -11.52 54.10 25.96
N SER A 96 -11.23 52.93 26.58
CA SER A 96 -11.87 52.28 27.74
C SER A 96 -13.10 51.35 27.64
N THR A 97 -12.83 50.08 28.00
CA THR A 97 -13.40 49.29 29.10
C THR A 97 -14.90 49.37 29.42
N THR A 98 -15.62 48.25 29.28
CA THR A 98 -16.52 47.72 30.33
C THR A 98 -16.87 46.24 30.12
N ARG A 99 -16.99 45.52 31.24
CA ARG A 99 -17.42 44.11 31.37
C ARG A 99 -18.96 43.98 31.23
N ALA A 100 -19.42 42.88 30.63
CA ALA A 100 -20.70 42.20 30.92
C ALA A 100 -20.59 40.76 30.35
N VAL A 101 -20.49 39.69 31.14
CA VAL A 101 -21.59 38.86 31.70
C VAL A 101 -22.78 38.68 30.74
N GLY A 102 -23.04 37.44 30.30
CA GLY A 102 -24.37 37.03 29.85
C GLY A 102 -24.45 36.17 28.59
N CYS A 103 -24.50 34.86 28.81
CA CYS A 103 -25.18 33.81 28.04
C CYS A 103 -26.08 34.25 26.85
N THR A 104 -25.82 33.69 25.66
CA THR A 104 -26.85 33.17 24.73
C THR A 104 -26.17 32.36 23.63
N THR A 105 -26.32 31.03 23.66
CA THR A 105 -25.93 30.15 22.54
C THR A 105 -27.01 30.24 21.47
N ALA A 106 -26.93 31.24 20.58
CA ALA A 106 -27.77 31.32 19.40
C ALA A 106 -27.18 30.41 18.31
N GLN A 107 -27.90 29.34 17.98
CA GLN A 107 -27.67 28.55 16.77
C GLN A 107 -28.08 29.38 15.55
N GLY A 108 -27.12 29.94 14.84
CA GLY A 108 -27.33 30.55 13.53
C GLY A 108 -27.20 29.51 12.42
N ARG A 109 -28.33 29.10 11.82
CA ARG A 109 -28.37 28.46 10.50
C ARG A 109 -28.53 29.58 9.46
N SER A 110 -27.57 29.73 8.55
CA SER A 110 -27.72 30.57 7.35
C SER A 110 -28.46 29.79 6.26
N ALA A 111 -29.33 30.49 5.52
CA ALA A 111 -30.28 29.93 4.55
C ALA A 111 -29.66 29.55 3.18
N ASP A 112 -28.34 29.49 3.07
CA ASP A 112 -27.60 29.30 1.80
C ASP A 112 -26.90 27.93 1.70
N GLY A 113 -26.78 27.18 2.80
CA GLY A 113 -26.09 25.86 2.79
C GLY A 113 -24.57 25.94 2.92
N SER A 114 -23.97 27.12 3.02
CA SER A 114 -22.56 27.29 3.40
C SER A 114 -22.29 26.89 4.85
N VAL A 115 -21.27 26.04 5.03
CA VAL A 115 -20.73 25.67 6.34
C VAL A 115 -19.94 26.85 6.89
N ILE A 116 -20.38 27.41 8.02
CA ILE A 116 -19.58 28.39 8.78
C ILE A 116 -18.36 27.66 9.34
N ILE A 117 -17.18 27.91 8.77
CA ILE A 117 -15.91 27.42 9.31
C ILE A 117 -15.44 28.48 10.32
N ASN A 118 -15.58 28.20 11.63
CA ASN A 118 -14.94 29.04 12.64
C ASN A 118 -13.42 29.02 12.42
N SER A 119 -12.83 30.20 12.32
CA SER A 119 -11.45 30.50 11.94
C SER A 119 -10.35 29.99 12.88
N ASP A 120 -10.67 29.19 13.89
CA ASP A 120 -9.78 28.88 15.01
C ASP A 120 -9.05 27.53 14.84
N GLY A 121 -9.03 26.98 13.61
CA GLY A 121 -8.59 25.63 13.29
C GLY A 121 -7.19 25.49 12.68
N TRP A 122 -6.31 26.48 12.87
CA TRP A 122 -4.93 26.43 12.38
C TRP A 122 -4.02 25.83 13.46
N SER A 123 -3.52 24.60 13.25
CA SER A 123 -2.36 24.09 14.00
C SER A 123 -1.07 24.63 13.40
N GLU A 124 -0.01 24.77 14.22
CA GLU A 124 1.32 25.27 13.80
C GLU A 124 1.92 24.54 12.58
N ASP A 125 1.45 23.33 12.28
CA ASP A 125 1.87 22.51 11.14
C ASP A 125 1.12 22.79 9.82
N GLY A 126 0.24 23.80 9.76
CA GLY A 126 -0.47 24.19 8.52
C GLY A 126 -1.55 23.21 8.04
N MET A 127 -1.99 22.27 8.90
CA MET A 127 -2.96 21.23 8.54
C MET A 127 -4.32 21.47 9.19
N LEU A 128 -5.40 21.36 8.40
CA LEU A 128 -6.78 21.52 8.89
C LEU A 128 -7.14 20.41 9.88
N HIS A 129 -7.24 20.74 11.16
CA HIS A 129 -7.64 19.79 12.19
C HIS A 129 -9.17 19.80 12.35
N LEU A 130 -9.86 18.82 11.76
CA LEU A 130 -11.30 18.67 11.97
C LEU A 130 -11.57 18.32 13.43
N LYS A 131 -12.37 19.16 14.11
CA LYS A 131 -12.79 18.98 15.50
C LYS A 131 -13.30 17.53 15.69
N ARG A 132 -12.83 16.86 16.75
CA ARG A 132 -13.17 15.48 17.17
C ARG A 132 -12.49 14.33 16.40
N THR A 133 -11.55 14.61 15.50
CA THR A 133 -10.75 13.56 14.87
C THR A 133 -9.50 13.23 15.72
N LYS A 134 -9.01 11.98 15.63
CA LYS A 134 -7.76 11.53 16.28
C LYS A 134 -7.05 10.52 15.39
N LYS A 135 -5.73 10.42 15.50
CA LYS A 135 -4.96 9.32 14.91
C LYS A 135 -5.19 8.05 15.73
N ARG A 136 -5.74 7.01 15.09
CA ARG A 136 -6.09 5.73 15.72
C ARG A 136 -5.34 4.61 15.01
N LEU A 137 -4.93 3.60 15.77
CA LEU A 137 -4.36 2.38 15.21
C LEU A 137 -5.34 1.73 14.22
N PRO A 138 -4.83 1.04 13.19
CA PRO A 138 -5.69 0.35 12.24
C PRO A 138 -6.50 -0.74 12.93
N LYS A 139 -7.73 -0.96 12.45
CA LYS A 139 -8.55 -2.14 12.85
C LYS A 139 -8.57 -3.21 11.76
N ALA A 140 -8.06 -2.88 10.58
CA ALA A 140 -7.80 -3.84 9.51
C ALA A 140 -6.51 -3.50 8.77
N ILE A 141 -5.78 -4.52 8.33
CA ILE A 141 -4.53 -4.37 7.57
C ILE A 141 -4.63 -5.19 6.28
N ILE A 142 -4.31 -4.56 5.15
CA ILE A 142 -4.09 -5.26 3.88
C ILE A 142 -2.64 -5.71 3.85
N ILE A 143 -2.40 -6.98 4.10
CA ILE A 143 -1.07 -7.56 4.31
C ILE A 143 -0.36 -7.93 3.01
N GLY A 144 -1.08 -8.06 1.91
CA GLY A 144 -0.52 -8.54 0.66
C GLY A 144 -1.54 -8.90 -0.40
N VAL A 145 -1.10 -9.41 -1.56
CA VAL A 145 0.31 -9.65 -1.92
C VAL A 145 0.83 -8.57 -2.89
N ARG A 146 2.14 -8.30 -2.88
CA ARG A 146 2.76 -7.37 -3.84
C ARG A 146 2.37 -7.75 -5.28
N LYS A 147 1.91 -6.76 -6.04
CA LYS A 147 1.40 -6.88 -7.44
C LYS A 147 0.06 -7.59 -7.62
N ALA A 148 -0.68 -7.89 -6.55
CA ALA A 148 -2.02 -8.47 -6.62
C ALA A 148 -3.16 -7.43 -6.70
N GLY A 149 -2.85 -6.13 -6.71
CA GLY A 149 -3.88 -5.07 -6.76
C GLY A 149 -4.23 -4.46 -5.40
N THR A 150 -3.34 -4.57 -4.40
CA THR A 150 -3.53 -4.04 -3.05
C THR A 150 -3.87 -2.54 -3.02
N ARG A 151 -3.29 -1.72 -3.91
CA ARG A 151 -3.63 -0.29 -4.03
C ARG A 151 -5.06 -0.09 -4.52
N ALA A 152 -5.48 -0.82 -5.55
CA ALA A 152 -6.84 -0.73 -6.07
C ALA A 152 -7.87 -1.12 -5.00
N LEU A 153 -7.61 -2.21 -4.26
CA LEU A 153 -8.45 -2.62 -3.13
C LEU A 153 -8.58 -1.51 -2.08
N LEU A 154 -7.47 -0.90 -1.66
CA LEU A 154 -7.49 0.19 -0.67
C LEU A 154 -8.29 1.41 -1.16
N GLU A 155 -8.12 1.81 -2.42
CA GLU A 155 -8.86 2.94 -2.99
C GLU A 155 -10.36 2.63 -3.11
N MET A 156 -10.73 1.41 -3.51
CA MET A 156 -12.15 0.98 -3.56
C MET A 156 -12.78 0.97 -2.16
N LEU A 157 -12.08 0.48 -1.15
CA LEU A 157 -12.54 0.51 0.24
C LEU A 157 -12.72 1.96 0.74
N ASN A 158 -11.82 2.86 0.35
CA ASN A 158 -11.87 4.26 0.75
C ASN A 158 -13.05 5.06 0.15
N LEU A 159 -13.80 4.48 -0.80
CA LEU A 159 -15.08 5.05 -1.25
C LEU A 159 -16.15 5.00 -0.15
N HIS A 160 -15.99 4.14 0.85
CA HIS A 160 -16.95 4.01 1.95
C HIS A 160 -16.73 5.09 3.02
N PRO A 161 -17.76 5.86 3.44
CA PRO A 161 -17.60 7.01 4.35
C PRO A 161 -17.08 6.63 5.75
N LYS A 162 -17.24 5.36 6.15
CA LYS A 162 -16.72 4.83 7.43
C LYS A 162 -15.28 4.31 7.36
N ILE A 163 -14.56 4.50 6.26
CA ILE A 163 -13.18 4.04 6.10
C ILE A 163 -12.24 5.24 6.06
N ALA A 164 -11.15 5.17 6.82
CA ALA A 164 -10.04 6.11 6.76
C ALA A 164 -8.77 5.33 6.38
N LYS A 165 -8.21 5.60 5.19
CA LYS A 165 -6.99 4.90 4.74
C LYS A 165 -5.71 5.61 5.15
N ALA A 166 -4.68 4.84 5.49
CA ALA A 166 -3.31 5.34 5.48
C ALA A 166 -2.89 5.72 4.05
N SER A 167 -2.17 6.84 3.90
CA SER A 167 -1.79 7.39 2.59
C SER A 167 -0.71 6.57 1.90
N SER A 168 0.27 6.11 2.67
CA SER A 168 1.47 5.37 2.25
C SER A 168 1.55 3.98 2.86
N GLU A 169 2.44 3.15 2.30
CA GLU A 169 2.89 1.91 2.93
C GLU A 169 3.76 2.28 4.12
N VAL A 170 3.36 1.88 5.32
CA VAL A 170 4.01 2.34 6.56
C VAL A 170 5.24 1.50 6.88
N HIS A 171 5.26 0.24 6.42
CA HIS A 171 6.34 -0.69 6.65
C HIS A 171 6.76 -0.78 8.13
N TYR A 172 5.79 -0.88 9.03
CA TYR A 172 6.05 -0.88 10.46
C TYR A 172 6.48 -2.26 10.97
N PHE A 173 5.81 -3.32 10.51
CA PHE A 173 6.05 -4.67 11.01
C PHE A 173 7.17 -5.43 10.28
N ASP A 174 7.56 -4.98 9.08
CA ASP A 174 8.59 -5.64 8.24
C ASP A 174 9.96 -4.96 8.30
N ILE A 175 10.04 -3.68 8.64
CA ILE A 175 11.32 -2.95 8.78
C ILE A 175 11.65 -2.80 10.26
N ALA A 176 12.77 -3.38 10.70
CA ALA A 176 13.19 -3.39 12.10
C ALA A 176 13.32 -1.97 12.67
N GLU A 177 13.93 -1.06 11.90
CA GLU A 177 14.16 0.33 12.27
C GLU A 177 12.85 1.10 12.47
N ASN A 178 11.77 0.71 11.77
CA ASN A 178 10.45 1.31 11.99
C ASN A 178 9.76 0.68 13.20
N TYR A 179 9.88 -0.63 13.38
CA TYR A 179 9.29 -1.34 14.51
C TYR A 179 9.83 -0.84 15.86
N GLU A 180 11.15 -0.60 15.93
CA GLU A 180 11.86 -0.10 17.12
C GLU A 180 11.41 1.30 17.56
N LYS A 181 10.85 2.12 16.65
CA LYS A 181 10.28 3.44 16.99
C LYS A 181 9.01 3.33 17.86
N GLY A 182 8.47 2.12 18.02
CA GLY A 182 7.37 1.85 18.93
C GLY A 182 5.98 2.17 18.36
N ILE A 183 4.96 1.75 19.11
CA ILE A 183 3.57 1.78 18.67
C ILE A 183 3.03 3.21 18.50
N ASP A 184 3.55 4.16 19.26
CA ASP A 184 3.16 5.55 19.16
C ASP A 184 3.63 6.13 17.83
N TRP A 185 4.85 5.83 17.38
CA TRP A 185 5.31 6.22 16.05
C TRP A 185 4.38 5.66 14.96
N TYR A 186 4.01 4.37 15.05
CA TYR A 186 3.06 3.76 14.11
C TYR A 186 1.70 4.46 14.10
N ARG A 187 1.16 4.79 15.28
CA ARG A 187 -0.10 5.55 15.40
C ARG A 187 0.02 6.92 14.73
N HIS A 188 1.17 7.59 14.83
CA HIS A 188 1.38 8.89 14.18
C HIS A 188 1.41 8.81 12.65
N GLN A 189 1.64 7.64 12.06
CA GLN A 189 1.54 7.44 10.61
C GLN A 189 0.08 7.30 10.13
N MET A 190 -0.88 7.12 11.04
CA MET A 190 -2.29 6.93 10.70
C MET A 190 -2.98 8.26 10.37
N PRO A 191 -4.02 8.24 9.52
CA PRO A 191 -4.83 9.41 9.25
C PRO A 191 -5.63 9.82 10.50
N TYR A 192 -6.03 11.08 10.54
CA TYR A 192 -7.09 11.51 11.44
C TYR A 192 -8.41 10.86 11.03
N SER A 193 -9.08 10.23 11.98
CA SER A 193 -10.36 9.54 11.78
C SER A 193 -11.39 9.98 12.83
N TYR A 194 -12.67 9.72 12.57
CA TYR A 194 -13.73 9.77 13.58
C TYR A 194 -13.79 8.46 14.39
N GLN A 195 -14.56 8.45 15.47
CA GLN A 195 -14.66 7.30 16.37
C GLN A 195 -15.37 6.10 15.72
N ASP A 196 -16.33 6.37 14.84
CA ASP A 196 -17.13 5.40 14.10
C ASP A 196 -16.48 4.94 12.78
N GLN A 197 -15.33 5.51 12.43
CA GLN A 197 -14.54 5.10 11.28
C GLN A 197 -13.57 3.97 11.61
N ILE A 198 -13.23 3.20 10.57
CA ILE A 198 -12.23 2.15 10.59
C ILE A 198 -10.98 2.64 9.87
N THR A 199 -9.87 2.72 10.59
CA THR A 199 -8.55 2.96 9.98
C THR A 199 -8.05 1.69 9.32
N ILE A 200 -7.63 1.80 8.05
CA ILE A 200 -7.04 0.70 7.27
C ILE A 200 -5.65 1.08 6.78
N GLU A 201 -4.69 0.18 7.00
CA GLU A 201 -3.31 0.30 6.50
C GLU A 201 -3.01 -0.79 5.46
N LYS A 202 -2.04 -0.55 4.58
CA LYS A 202 -1.68 -1.47 3.49
C LYS A 202 -0.17 -1.49 3.25
N SER A 203 0.50 -2.58 3.61
CA SER A 203 1.91 -2.83 3.31
C SER A 203 2.06 -4.25 2.75
N PRO A 204 2.15 -4.41 1.41
CA PRO A 204 2.11 -5.73 0.77
C PRO A 204 3.30 -6.64 1.06
N ALA A 205 4.37 -6.08 1.65
CA ALA A 205 5.55 -6.83 2.09
C ALA A 205 5.25 -7.68 3.34
N TYR A 206 4.29 -7.28 4.17
CA TYR A 206 3.91 -8.00 5.38
C TYR A 206 3.65 -9.48 5.13
N PHE A 207 2.95 -9.82 4.05
CA PHE A 207 2.58 -11.19 3.75
C PHE A 207 3.76 -12.17 3.69
N ILE A 208 4.95 -11.71 3.28
CA ILE A 208 6.14 -12.56 3.09
C ILE A 208 7.21 -12.41 4.18
N THR A 209 7.04 -11.47 5.11
CA THR A 209 8.03 -11.19 6.15
C THR A 209 7.73 -12.02 7.39
N GLU A 210 8.69 -12.84 7.83
CA GLU A 210 8.47 -13.92 8.81
C GLU A 210 8.05 -13.40 10.20
N GLU A 211 8.56 -12.24 10.62
CA GLU A 211 8.28 -11.67 11.94
C GLU A 211 6.93 -10.94 12.00
N THR A 212 6.37 -10.59 10.84
CA THR A 212 5.19 -9.73 10.76
C THR A 212 3.94 -10.33 11.41
N PRO A 213 3.58 -11.62 11.18
CA PRO A 213 2.44 -12.25 11.83
C PRO A 213 2.48 -12.12 13.36
N GLN A 214 3.63 -12.45 13.97
CA GLN A 214 3.79 -12.43 15.43
C GLN A 214 3.67 -11.01 15.98
N ARG A 215 4.29 -10.02 15.32
CA ARG A 215 4.23 -8.62 15.77
C ARG A 215 2.81 -8.05 15.67
N ILE A 216 2.06 -8.39 14.63
CA ILE A 216 0.65 -7.98 14.50
C ILE A 216 -0.20 -8.64 15.58
N TYR A 217 0.00 -9.94 15.83
CA TYR A 217 -0.71 -10.68 16.86
C TYR A 217 -0.47 -10.09 18.26
N GLN A 218 0.77 -9.75 18.59
CA GLN A 218 1.15 -9.09 19.84
C GLN A 218 0.51 -7.71 20.00
N MET A 219 0.36 -6.95 18.91
CA MET A 219 -0.32 -5.66 18.95
C MET A 219 -1.82 -5.80 19.16
N ASN A 220 -2.47 -6.70 18.42
CA ASN A 220 -3.91 -6.96 18.50
C ASN A 220 -4.26 -8.34 17.92
N ASN A 221 -4.54 -9.30 18.80
CA ASN A 221 -4.94 -10.66 18.41
C ASN A 221 -6.32 -10.75 17.74
N THR A 222 -7.12 -9.67 17.75
CA THR A 222 -8.41 -9.59 17.03
C THR A 222 -8.33 -8.79 15.72
N MET A 223 -7.11 -8.47 15.26
CA MET A 223 -6.89 -7.69 14.04
C MET A 223 -7.51 -8.37 12.82
N LYS A 224 -8.26 -7.61 12.00
CA LYS A 224 -8.76 -8.11 10.72
C LYS A 224 -7.67 -8.01 9.65
N LEU A 225 -7.38 -9.13 8.99
CA LEU A 225 -6.39 -9.19 7.94
C LEU A 225 -7.08 -9.36 6.58
N LEU A 226 -6.68 -8.53 5.62
CA LEU A 226 -7.18 -8.59 4.24
C LEU A 226 -6.04 -9.06 3.34
N LEU A 227 -6.26 -10.15 2.62
CA LEU A 227 -5.34 -10.72 1.66
C LEU A 227 -5.98 -10.70 0.28
N ILE A 228 -5.32 -10.08 -0.69
CA ILE A 228 -5.69 -10.14 -2.11
C ILE A 228 -4.60 -10.88 -2.88
N VAL A 229 -5.02 -11.88 -3.66
CA VAL A 229 -4.15 -12.71 -4.50
C VAL A 229 -4.54 -12.57 -5.97
N ARG A 230 -3.61 -12.95 -6.84
CA ARG A 230 -3.78 -13.03 -8.29
C ARG A 230 -3.23 -14.38 -8.74
N ASP A 231 -3.46 -14.79 -9.99
CA ASP A 231 -2.70 -15.88 -10.59
C ASP A 231 -1.18 -15.73 -10.30
N PRO A 232 -0.51 -16.78 -9.77
CA PRO A 232 0.88 -16.69 -9.33
C PRO A 232 1.86 -16.37 -10.45
N THR A 233 1.59 -16.84 -11.67
CA THR A 233 2.43 -16.59 -12.85
C THR A 233 2.30 -15.14 -13.30
N GLU A 234 1.07 -14.65 -13.44
CA GLU A 234 0.82 -13.25 -13.79
C GLU A 234 1.35 -12.28 -12.72
N ARG A 235 1.24 -12.64 -11.44
CA ARG A 235 1.80 -11.85 -10.34
C ARG A 235 3.33 -11.78 -10.45
N ALA A 236 4.00 -12.89 -10.76
CA ALA A 236 5.45 -12.95 -10.94
C ALA A 236 5.92 -12.10 -12.12
N ILE A 237 5.23 -12.18 -13.27
CA ILE A 237 5.51 -11.35 -14.44
C ILE A 237 5.32 -9.86 -14.10
N SER A 238 4.22 -9.49 -13.45
CA SER A 238 3.95 -8.11 -13.03
C SER A 238 5.02 -7.56 -12.09
N ASP A 239 5.56 -8.41 -11.22
CA ASP A 239 6.66 -8.08 -10.32
C ASP A 239 7.96 -7.81 -11.07
N TYR A 240 8.33 -8.73 -11.97
CA TYR A 240 9.44 -8.55 -12.90
C TYR A 240 9.31 -7.25 -13.70
N THR A 241 8.15 -6.98 -14.31
CA THR A 241 7.93 -5.78 -15.13
C THR A 241 8.15 -4.49 -14.33
N GLN A 242 7.71 -4.44 -13.08
CA GLN A 242 7.95 -3.27 -12.23
C GLN A 242 9.45 -3.06 -11.96
N ILE A 243 10.18 -4.13 -11.61
CA ILE A 243 11.62 -4.05 -11.35
C ILE A 243 12.36 -3.66 -12.63
N TYR A 244 11.99 -4.26 -13.76
CA TYR A 244 12.56 -3.97 -15.07
C TYR A 244 12.38 -2.49 -15.44
N SER A 245 11.16 -1.93 -15.32
CA SER A 245 10.88 -0.49 -15.57
C SER A 245 11.76 0.41 -14.71
N HIS A 246 11.81 0.17 -13.40
CA HIS A 246 12.62 0.98 -12.49
C HIS A 246 14.13 0.90 -12.77
N LYS A 247 14.62 -0.23 -13.29
CA LYS A 247 16.03 -0.37 -13.70
C LYS A 247 16.31 0.35 -15.01
N GLN A 248 15.39 0.26 -15.98
CA GLN A 248 15.46 0.99 -17.24
C GLN A 248 15.48 2.51 -17.00
N GLU A 249 14.63 3.04 -16.12
CA GLU A 249 14.63 4.46 -15.72
C GLU A 249 15.98 4.92 -15.12
N LYS A 250 16.75 3.98 -14.56
CA LYS A 250 18.08 4.22 -13.98
C LYS A 250 19.22 3.85 -14.93
N ASN A 251 18.94 3.58 -16.20
CA ASN A 251 19.89 3.08 -17.21
C ASN A 251 20.70 1.87 -16.74
N LYS A 252 20.07 0.96 -15.97
CA LYS A 252 20.68 -0.29 -15.51
C LYS A 252 20.14 -1.46 -16.31
N ASN A 253 21.04 -2.36 -16.71
CA ASN A 253 20.63 -3.58 -17.38
C ASN A 253 19.90 -4.52 -16.41
N TYR A 254 18.99 -5.32 -16.95
CA TYR A 254 18.30 -6.38 -16.22
C TYR A 254 17.99 -7.55 -17.16
N ASP A 255 18.30 -8.76 -16.70
CA ASP A 255 18.12 -9.98 -17.47
C ASP A 255 16.65 -10.25 -17.79
N ARG A 256 16.40 -11.08 -18.81
CA ARG A 256 15.04 -11.40 -19.22
C ARG A 256 14.32 -12.19 -18.14
N PHE A 257 12.99 -12.19 -18.20
CA PHE A 257 12.18 -12.93 -17.23
C PHE A 257 12.52 -14.42 -17.23
N GLU A 258 12.67 -15.03 -18.41
CA GLU A 258 12.95 -16.45 -18.57
C GLU A 258 14.30 -16.83 -17.94
N ASP A 259 15.32 -15.99 -18.12
CA ASP A 259 16.67 -16.21 -17.58
C ASP A 259 16.70 -16.12 -16.04
N LEU A 260 15.79 -15.33 -15.44
CA LEU A 260 15.65 -15.21 -13.99
C LEU A 260 14.72 -16.28 -13.39
N ALA A 261 13.70 -16.67 -14.14
CA ALA A 261 12.63 -17.56 -13.69
C ALA A 261 12.97 -19.04 -13.85
N LEU A 262 13.88 -19.39 -14.76
CA LEU A 262 14.30 -20.75 -15.04
C LEU A 262 15.77 -20.93 -14.72
N ASP A 263 16.12 -22.11 -14.22
CA ASP A 263 17.51 -22.50 -14.07
C ASP A 263 18.13 -22.80 -15.46
N PRO A 264 19.33 -22.27 -15.77
CA PRO A 264 19.91 -22.36 -17.09
C PRO A 264 20.29 -23.80 -17.48
N GLU A 265 20.65 -24.65 -16.53
CA GLU A 265 21.12 -26.01 -16.77
C GLU A 265 19.95 -26.99 -16.80
N THR A 266 19.10 -26.96 -15.77
CA THR A 266 18.02 -27.93 -15.56
C THR A 266 16.74 -27.58 -16.31
N LYS A 267 16.56 -26.30 -16.71
CA LYS A 267 15.31 -25.74 -17.25
C LYS A 267 14.11 -25.81 -16.30
N GLU A 268 14.35 -26.12 -15.02
CA GLU A 268 13.32 -26.12 -13.99
C GLU A 268 13.07 -24.70 -13.44
N VAL A 269 11.97 -24.54 -12.71
CA VAL A 269 11.57 -23.26 -12.12
C VAL A 269 12.53 -22.87 -11.00
N ASN A 270 13.16 -21.69 -11.12
CA ASN A 270 14.06 -21.15 -10.12
C ASN A 270 13.29 -20.63 -8.89
N THR A 271 13.15 -21.48 -7.87
CA THR A 271 12.43 -21.13 -6.63
C THR A 271 13.15 -20.07 -5.77
N HIS A 272 14.42 -19.78 -6.03
CA HIS A 272 15.18 -18.75 -5.33
C HIS A 272 14.87 -17.34 -5.86
N TYR A 273 14.34 -17.24 -7.08
CA TYR A 273 13.94 -15.95 -7.63
C TYR A 273 12.79 -15.35 -6.81
N LYS A 274 12.97 -14.12 -6.33
CA LYS A 274 12.03 -13.45 -5.40
C LYS A 274 10.61 -13.39 -5.95
N ALA A 275 10.42 -13.17 -7.26
CA ALA A 275 9.10 -13.14 -7.85
C ALA A 275 8.43 -14.53 -7.80
N ILE A 276 9.16 -15.62 -8.07
CA ILE A 276 8.59 -16.95 -7.93
C ILE A 276 8.29 -17.26 -6.46
N ARG A 277 9.26 -17.04 -5.56
CA ARG A 277 9.09 -17.31 -4.12
C ARG A 277 7.89 -16.58 -3.50
N THR A 278 7.66 -15.33 -3.89
CA THR A 278 6.52 -14.53 -3.42
C THR A 278 5.18 -15.07 -3.94
N SER A 279 5.17 -15.73 -5.10
CA SER A 279 3.98 -16.34 -5.70
C SER A 279 3.62 -17.70 -5.10
N VAL A 280 4.46 -18.31 -4.25
CA VAL A 280 4.16 -19.58 -3.57
C VAL A 280 3.31 -19.31 -2.32
N TYR A 281 2.05 -18.93 -2.50
CA TYR A 281 1.21 -18.39 -1.42
C TYR A 281 1.00 -19.33 -0.24
N HIS A 282 0.90 -20.65 -0.47
CA HIS A 282 0.64 -21.60 0.60
C HIS A 282 1.72 -21.60 1.69
N ARG A 283 3.00 -21.38 1.31
CA ARG A 283 4.12 -21.34 2.27
C ARG A 283 4.00 -20.16 3.22
N HIS A 284 3.71 -18.99 2.66
CA HIS A 284 3.50 -17.76 3.42
C HIS A 284 2.24 -17.88 4.28
N MET A 285 1.13 -18.38 3.71
CA MET A 285 -0.12 -18.55 4.45
C MET A 285 0.04 -19.47 5.67
N ALA A 286 0.85 -20.53 5.58
CA ALA A 286 1.12 -21.40 6.71
C ALA A 286 1.75 -20.64 7.89
N GLN A 287 2.65 -19.68 7.64
CA GLN A 287 3.25 -18.84 8.69
C GLN A 287 2.17 -18.00 9.40
N TRP A 288 1.25 -17.40 8.64
CA TRP A 288 0.15 -16.62 9.20
C TRP A 288 -0.81 -17.46 10.04
N LEU A 289 -1.13 -18.69 9.60
CA LEU A 289 -2.04 -19.57 10.34
C LEU A 289 -1.40 -20.12 11.62
N ASN A 290 -0.11 -20.46 11.58
CA ASN A 290 0.59 -21.04 12.74
C ASN A 290 0.80 -20.07 13.90
N THR A 291 0.66 -18.76 13.66
CA THR A 291 0.77 -17.72 14.70
C THR A 291 -0.46 -17.67 15.62
N SER A 292 -1.51 -18.44 15.31
CA SER A 292 -2.82 -18.39 15.98
C SER A 292 -2.98 -19.39 17.13
N HIS A 293 -1.91 -20.09 17.54
CA HIS A 293 -1.93 -21.15 18.55
C HIS A 293 -1.30 -20.72 19.87
#